data_AF-T1AZG7-F1
#
_entry.id   AF-T1AZG7-F1
#
_cell.length_a   1.000
_cell.length_b   1.000
_cell.length_c   1.000
_cell.angle_alpha   90.00
_cell.angle_beta   90.00
_cell.angle_gamma   90.00
#
_symmetry.space_group_name_H-M   'P 1'
#
loop_
_entity.id
_entity.type
_entity.pdbx_description
1 polymer ?
#
loop_
_entity_poly.entity_id
_entity_poly.type
_entity_poly.pdbx_seq_one_letter_code
_entity_poly.pdbx_strand_id
1 'polypeptide(L)' 'RMVEAQSTQALLTSFNEVDLTAVNQLRARHKERFEKEHGVKLGFMSFFVKACIEG' A
#
# COMPACT_ATOMS: atom_id res chain seq x y z
N ARG A 1 21.48 -0.88 -17.26
CA ARG A 1 21.24 -1.05 -15.80
C ARG A 1 19.85 -1.61 -15.47
N MET A 2 19.37 -2.61 -16.23
CA MET A 2 18.23 -3.45 -15.84
C MET A 2 18.62 -4.94 -15.81
N VAL A 3 19.57 -5.34 -16.66
CA VAL A 3 19.96 -6.74 -16.85
C VAL A 3 20.77 -7.28 -15.65
N GLU A 4 21.59 -6.45 -14.99
CA GLU A 4 22.40 -6.87 -13.83
C GLU A 4 21.59 -7.07 -12.53
N ALA A 5 20.41 -6.46 -12.42
CA ALA A 5 19.56 -6.62 -11.23
C ALA A 5 18.84 -7.98 -11.19
N GLN A 6 18.74 -8.66 -12.33
CA GLN A 6 18.03 -9.94 -12.45
C GLN A 6 18.86 -11.15 -11.99
N SER A 7 20.20 -11.05 -11.92
CA SER A 7 21.06 -12.24 -11.77
C SER A 7 21.46 -12.58 -10.33
N THR A 8 21.21 -11.72 -9.34
CA THR A 8 21.74 -11.91 -7.96
C THR A 8 20.66 -12.27 -6.93
N GLN A 9 19.40 -11.95 -7.18
CA GLN A 9 18.32 -12.35 -6.28
C GLN A 9 17.60 -13.54 -6.89
N ALA A 10 17.70 -14.70 -6.24
CA ALA A 10 16.66 -15.71 -6.37
C ALA A 10 15.33 -14.98 -6.12
N LEU A 11 14.56 -14.74 -7.18
CA LEU A 11 13.19 -14.24 -7.12
C LEU A 11 12.35 -15.35 -6.48
N LEU A 12 12.56 -15.59 -5.19
CA LEU A 12 11.63 -16.31 -4.36
C LEU A 12 10.44 -15.38 -4.26
N THR A 13 9.45 -15.56 -5.12
CA THR A 13 8.16 -14.89 -5.00
C THR A 13 7.51 -15.44 -3.74
N SER A 14 7.89 -14.89 -2.58
CA SER A 14 7.23 -15.16 -1.31
C SER A 14 5.85 -14.52 -1.39
N PHE A 15 4.85 -15.34 -1.68
CA PHE A 15 3.46 -14.92 -1.59
C PHE A 15 3.10 -14.77 -0.11
N ASN A 16 2.94 -13.53 0.33
CA ASN A 16 2.37 -13.21 1.62
C ASN A 16 0.92 -12.78 1.41
N GLU A 17 -0.02 -13.56 1.93
CA GLU A 17 -1.42 -13.15 2.00
C GLU A 17 -1.58 -12.12 3.12
N VAL A 18 -2.04 -10.92 2.78
CA VAL A 18 -2.27 -9.84 3.74
C VAL A 18 -3.76 -9.58 3.82
N ASP A 19 -4.33 -9.65 5.03
CA ASP A 19 -5.73 -9.30 5.27
C ASP A 19 -5.92 -7.78 5.19
N LEU A 20 -6.64 -7.32 4.16
CA LEU A 20 -6.94 -5.90 3.92
C LEU A 20 -8.31 -5.48 4.47
N THR A 21 -9.03 -6.36 5.18
CA THR A 21 -10.38 -6.08 5.71
C THR A 21 -10.36 -4.86 6.64
N ALA A 22 -9.40 -4.81 7.55
CA ALA A 22 -9.23 -3.69 8.48
C ALA A 22 -8.92 -2.36 7.75
N VAL A 23 -8.05 -2.41 6.72
CA VAL A 23 -7.69 -1.26 5.90
C VAL A 23 -8.89 -0.74 5.11
N ASN A 24 -9.71 -1.64 4.57
CA ASN A 24 -10.88 -1.25 3.80
C ASN A 24 -11.98 -0.62 4.69
N GLN A 25 -12.18 -1.12 5.91
CA GLN A 25 -13.08 -0.50 6.89
C GLN A 25 -12.59 0.88 7.34
N LEU A 26 -11.29 1.01 7.63
CA LEU A 26 -10.67 2.28 7.99
C LEU A 26 -10.80 3.29 6.86
N ARG A 27 -10.51 2.88 5.62
CA ARG A 27 -10.68 3.70 4.44
C ARG A 27 -12.13 4.14 4.26
N ALA A 28 -13.11 3.25 4.43
CA ALA A 28 -14.53 3.61 4.31
C ALA A 28 -14.94 4.69 5.31
N ARG A 29 -14.50 4.60 6.57
CA ARG A 29 -14.81 5.60 7.61
C ARG A 29 -14.14 6.95 7.37
N HIS A 30 -12.92 6.97 6.84
CA HIS A 30 -12.14 8.20 6.71
C HIS A 30 -12.18 8.82 5.31
N LYS A 31 -12.62 8.09 4.29
CA LYS A 31 -12.64 8.57 2.89
C LYS A 31 -13.47 9.84 2.74
N GLU A 32 -14.68 9.88 3.28
CA GLU A 32 -15.59 11.03 3.13
C GLU A 32 -15.04 12.27 3.83
N ARG A 33 -14.50 12.09 5.05
CA ARG A 33 -13.90 13.19 5.80
C ARG A 33 -12.63 13.71 5.12
N PHE A 34 -11.78 12.82 4.61
CA PHE A 34 -10.54 13.19 3.92
C PHE A 34 -10.81 13.90 2.59
N GLU A 35 -11.79 13.43 1.82
CA GLU A 35 -12.22 14.07 0.56
C GLU A 35 -12.79 15.47 0.83
N LYS A 36 -13.52 15.65 1.94
CA LYS A 36 -14.05 16.96 2.34
C LYS A 36 -12.99 17.93 2.86
N GLU A 37 -12.00 17.44 3.62
CA GLU A 37 -10.95 18.28 4.22
C GLU A 37 -9.81 18.62 3.24
N HIS A 38 -9.48 17.72 2.31
CA HIS A 38 -8.30 17.89 1.44
C HIS A 38 -8.63 17.95 -0.05
N GLY A 39 -9.90 17.78 -0.44
CA GLY A 39 -10.33 17.82 -1.85
C GLY A 39 -9.75 16.68 -2.71
N VAL A 40 -9.10 15.70 -2.09
CA VAL A 40 -8.45 14.57 -2.75
C VAL A 40 -9.00 13.25 -2.23
N LYS A 41 -9.14 12.26 -3.11
CA LYS A 41 -9.67 10.94 -2.75
C LYS A 41 -8.63 10.13 -2.00
N LEU A 42 -9.03 9.55 -0.87
CA LEU A 42 -8.18 8.63 -0.10
C LEU A 42 -8.04 7.28 -0.83
N GLY A 43 -6.92 7.11 -1.54
CA GLY A 43 -6.56 5.88 -2.26
C GLY A 43 -5.85 4.85 -1.38
N PHE A 44 -5.94 3.57 -1.73
CA PHE A 44 -5.30 2.48 -0.98
C PHE A 44 -3.78 2.63 -0.85
N MET A 45 -3.13 3.18 -1.86
CA MET A 45 -1.68 3.40 -1.89
C MET A 45 -1.18 4.25 -0.72
N SER A 46 -1.99 5.18 -0.20
CA SER A 46 -1.60 6.02 0.94
C SER A 46 -1.36 5.21 2.22
N PHE A 47 -2.12 4.12 2.43
CA PHE A 47 -1.93 3.22 3.55
C PHE A 47 -0.69 2.34 3.38
N PHE A 48 -0.47 1.82 2.17
CA PHE A 48 0.71 1.00 1.86
C PHE A 48 2.01 1.79 1.96
N VAL A 49 2.06 3.02 1.44
CA VAL A 49 3.24 3.88 1.53
C VAL A 49 3.56 4.19 2.99
N LYS A 50 2.55 4.47 3.81
CA LYS A 50 2.77 4.71 5.24
C LYS A 50 3.27 3.45 5.97
N ALA A 51 2.69 2.29 5.70
CA ALA A 51 3.14 1.02 6.26
C ALA A 51 4.57 0.65 5.82
N CYS A 52 4.96 0.96 4.58
CA CYS A 52 6.32 0.76 4.08
C CYS A 52 7.37 1.68 4.74
N ILE A 53 6.96 2.83 5.27
CA ILE A 53 7.84 3.80 5.94
C ILE A 53 7.90 3.55 7.45
N GLU A 54 6.81 3.07 8.05
CA GLU A 54 6.74 2.67 9.46
C GLU A 54 7.30 1.26 9.74
N GLY A 55 7.69 0.53 8.68
CA GLY A 55 8.32 -0.80 8.75
C GLY A 55 9.80 -0.78 9.08
#